data_AF-A0A2N6CMR5-F1
#
_entry.id   AF-A0A2N6CMR5-F1
#
_cell.length_a   1.000
_cell.length_b   1.000
_cell.length_c   1.000
_cell.angle_alpha   90.00
_cell.angle_beta   90.00
_cell.angle_gamma   90.00
#
_symmetry.space_group_name_H-M   'P 1'
#
loop_
_entity.id
_entity.type
_entity.pdbx_description
1 polymer ?
#
loop_
_entity_poly.entity_id
_entity_poly.type
_entity_poly.pdbx_seq_one_letter_code
_entity_poly.pdbx_strand_id
1 'polypeptide(L)'
;MPYAWLALGSQARQEQTVKTDQDNAIIMSDEATDDDRKYFEELARFVSDGLALSGYPYCPGNVMATNEKWLQPLRVWKRYFDGWMTEPEPKALMYADIFFDLRFSYGEEFLVDELKGWVSELARQNRIFLAMMARNAMTFTPPLGFFRQFVLERGGEHKETLNLKLNGVIPIVELARIHSLASGELRVNTRRRLRGAARRGRLNRNDAKSLEDALELIDSTRLNHQARQLRAGEQPDNYVHPKSLSPLARDHLKAAFGVVRTSQQALMNSFGLA
;
A
#
# COMPACT_ATOMS: atom_id res chain seq x y z
N MET A 1 -14.43 -19.77 -19.18
CA MET A 1 -15.07 -18.98 -18.11
C MET A 1 -14.23 -17.73 -17.85
N PRO A 2 -14.80 -16.51 -17.87
CA PRO A 2 -14.06 -15.27 -17.58
C PRO A 2 -13.44 -15.25 -16.17
N TYR A 3 -12.20 -14.78 -16.07
CA TYR A 3 -11.52 -14.52 -14.81
C TYR A 3 -10.50 -13.40 -14.97
N ALA A 4 -10.10 -12.78 -13.86
CA ALA A 4 -9.03 -11.79 -13.83
C ALA A 4 -8.04 -12.10 -12.69
N TRP A 5 -6.76 -12.19 -13.04
CA TRP A 5 -5.67 -12.21 -12.08
C TRP A 5 -5.33 -10.78 -11.66
N LEU A 6 -5.24 -10.57 -10.36
CA LEU A 6 -4.93 -9.28 -9.74
C LEU A 6 -3.52 -9.28 -9.17
N ALA A 7 -2.83 -8.16 -9.35
CA ALA A 7 -1.75 -7.76 -8.46
C ALA A 7 -2.34 -6.89 -7.34
N LEU A 8 -1.79 -7.01 -6.14
CA LEU A 8 -2.20 -6.27 -4.95
C LEU A 8 -1.03 -5.51 -4.34
N GLY A 9 -1.31 -4.63 -3.37
CA GLY A 9 -0.30 -3.97 -2.56
C GLY A 9 0.79 -3.27 -3.39
N SER A 10 2.05 -3.43 -2.99
CA SER A 10 3.17 -2.75 -3.66
C SER A 10 3.37 -3.15 -5.13
N GLN A 11 3.01 -4.39 -5.49
CA GLN A 11 3.04 -4.90 -6.86
C GLN A 11 1.97 -4.22 -7.73
N ALA A 12 0.77 -3.99 -7.19
CA ALA A 12 -0.26 -3.23 -7.87
C ALA A 12 0.16 -1.78 -8.11
N ARG A 13 0.79 -1.16 -7.10
CA ARG A 13 1.26 0.22 -7.18
C ARG A 13 2.48 0.41 -8.09
N GLN A 14 3.13 -0.68 -8.49
CA GLN A 14 4.41 -0.67 -9.22
C GLN A 14 5.53 -0.02 -8.40
N GLU A 15 5.58 -0.33 -7.10
CA GLU A 15 6.45 0.29 -6.10
C GLU A 15 7.23 -0.78 -5.30
N GLN A 16 7.45 -1.94 -5.90
CA GLN A 16 8.24 -3.02 -5.30
C GLN A 16 9.71 -2.62 -5.22
N THR A 17 10.37 -3.13 -4.18
CA THR A 17 11.82 -3.01 -3.96
C THR A 17 12.43 -4.41 -3.88
N VAL A 18 13.74 -4.50 -3.62
CA VAL A 18 14.46 -5.79 -3.51
C VAL A 18 13.78 -6.77 -2.55
N LYS A 19 13.39 -6.30 -1.36
CA LYS A 19 12.56 -7.07 -0.42
C LYS A 19 11.09 -6.94 -0.80
N THR A 20 10.59 -7.89 -1.59
CA THR A 20 9.17 -7.98 -1.97
C THR A 20 8.68 -9.42 -1.90
N ASP A 21 7.41 -9.56 -1.57
CA ASP A 21 6.58 -10.76 -1.72
C ASP A 21 5.70 -10.64 -2.98
N GLN A 22 4.90 -11.68 -3.21
CA GLN A 22 3.81 -11.68 -4.19
C GLN A 22 2.46 -11.55 -3.48
N ASP A 23 1.76 -10.45 -3.74
CA ASP A 23 0.37 -10.28 -3.32
C ASP A 23 -0.52 -10.37 -4.55
N ASN A 24 -1.38 -11.38 -4.59
CA ASN A 24 -2.22 -11.65 -5.76
C ASN A 24 -3.59 -12.21 -5.37
N ALA A 25 -4.53 -12.16 -6.30
CA ALA A 25 -5.89 -12.62 -6.12
C ALA A 25 -6.54 -12.95 -7.48
N ILE A 26 -7.66 -13.66 -7.45
CA ILE A 26 -8.47 -13.95 -8.64
C ILE A 26 -9.90 -13.46 -8.44
N ILE A 27 -10.40 -12.75 -9.45
CA ILE A 27 -11.83 -12.53 -9.64
C ILE A 27 -12.32 -13.53 -10.68
N MET A 28 -13.32 -14.34 -10.35
CA MET A 28 -14.02 -15.19 -11.31
C MET A 28 -15.33 -14.53 -11.77
N SER A 29 -15.81 -14.90 -12.95
CA SER A 29 -17.20 -14.64 -13.34
C SER A 29 -18.17 -15.14 -12.28
N ASP A 30 -19.32 -14.47 -12.16
CA ASP A 30 -20.37 -14.92 -11.25
C ASP A 30 -21.01 -16.26 -11.66
N GLU A 31 -20.82 -16.66 -12.91
CA GLU A 31 -21.25 -17.94 -13.49
C GLU A 31 -20.29 -19.10 -13.20
N ALA A 32 -19.17 -18.86 -12.51
CA ALA A 32 -18.19 -19.90 -12.21
C ALA A 32 -18.78 -21.05 -11.37
N THR A 33 -18.52 -22.28 -11.83
CA THR A 33 -18.90 -23.52 -11.17
C THR A 33 -17.85 -23.97 -10.13
N ASP A 34 -18.16 -25.01 -9.37
CA ASP A 34 -17.19 -25.62 -8.45
C ASP A 34 -16.01 -26.26 -9.18
N ASP A 35 -16.21 -26.78 -10.40
CA ASP A 35 -15.12 -27.33 -11.20
C ASP A 35 -14.22 -26.22 -11.77
N ASP A 36 -14.80 -25.07 -12.17
CA ASP A 36 -14.01 -23.89 -12.51
C ASP A 36 -13.17 -23.43 -11.32
N ARG A 37 -13.75 -23.40 -10.11
CA ARG A 37 -13.02 -23.05 -8.88
C ARG A 37 -11.82 -23.97 -8.65
N LYS A 38 -11.99 -25.29 -8.73
CA LYS A 38 -10.88 -26.25 -8.58
C LYS A 38 -9.76 -26.00 -9.59
N TYR A 39 -10.13 -25.75 -10.85
CA TYR A 39 -9.15 -25.39 -11.88
C TYR A 39 -8.37 -24.13 -11.49
N PHE A 40 -9.04 -23.07 -11.02
CA PHE A 40 -8.38 -21.84 -10.62
C PHE A 40 -7.53 -21.99 -9.36
N GLU A 41 -7.87 -22.91 -8.45
CA GLU A 41 -7.02 -23.26 -7.30
C GLU A 41 -5.71 -23.92 -7.75
N GLU A 42 -5.77 -24.82 -8.73
CA GLU A 42 -4.59 -25.44 -9.34
C GLU A 42 -3.74 -24.40 -10.09
N LEU A 43 -4.39 -23.53 -10.86
CA LEU A 43 -3.72 -22.43 -11.55
C LEU A 43 -3.03 -21.49 -10.55
N ALA A 44 -3.72 -21.12 -9.47
CA ALA A 44 -3.17 -20.25 -8.44
C ALA A 44 -1.92 -20.85 -7.81
N ARG A 45 -1.94 -22.16 -7.50
CA ARG A 45 -0.76 -22.89 -6.99
C ARG A 45 0.38 -22.84 -8.01
N PHE A 46 0.12 -23.27 -9.24
CA PHE A 46 1.12 -23.28 -10.31
C PHE A 46 1.81 -21.92 -10.51
N VAL A 47 1.03 -20.83 -10.58
CA VAL A 47 1.58 -19.48 -10.77
C VAL A 47 2.37 -19.03 -9.53
N SER A 48 1.85 -19.27 -8.32
CA SER A 48 2.48 -18.84 -7.07
C SER A 48 3.79 -19.61 -6.81
N ASP A 49 3.81 -20.91 -7.11
CA ASP A 49 5.01 -21.76 -7.02
C ASP A 49 6.07 -21.29 -8.02
N GLY A 50 5.66 -20.99 -9.27
CA GLY A 50 6.56 -20.46 -10.29
C GLY A 50 7.16 -19.10 -9.92
N LEU A 51 6.37 -18.22 -9.32
CA LEU A 51 6.85 -16.92 -8.80
C LEU A 51 7.83 -17.10 -7.63
N ALA A 52 7.57 -18.04 -6.73
CA ALA A 52 8.46 -18.36 -5.62
C ALA A 52 9.80 -18.93 -6.12
N LEU A 53 9.77 -19.84 -7.10
CA LEU A 53 10.98 -20.33 -7.77
C LEU A 53 11.75 -19.21 -8.49
N SER A 54 11.05 -18.15 -8.91
CA SER A 54 11.64 -16.96 -9.54
C SER A 54 12.13 -15.90 -8.55
N GLY A 55 12.07 -16.17 -7.24
CA GLY A 55 12.57 -15.27 -6.20
C GLY A 55 11.51 -14.33 -5.57
N TYR A 56 10.23 -14.53 -5.86
CA TYR A 56 9.11 -13.83 -5.20
C TYR A 56 8.47 -14.72 -4.14
N PRO A 57 8.90 -14.68 -2.87
CA PRO A 57 8.41 -15.57 -1.84
C PRO A 57 6.90 -15.41 -1.62
N TYR A 58 6.27 -16.49 -1.16
CA TYR A 58 4.87 -16.50 -0.71
C TYR A 58 4.61 -15.36 0.28
N CYS A 59 3.46 -14.70 0.14
CA CYS A 59 3.04 -13.65 1.05
C CYS A 59 2.86 -14.21 2.47
N PRO A 60 3.60 -13.72 3.48
CA PRO A 60 3.45 -14.17 4.87
C PRO A 60 2.07 -13.81 5.45
N GLY A 61 1.41 -12.79 4.91
CA GLY A 61 0.04 -12.39 5.26
C GLY A 61 -1.05 -13.24 4.59
N ASN A 62 -0.69 -14.23 3.78
CA ASN A 62 -1.60 -15.10 3.03
C ASN A 62 -2.61 -14.32 2.16
N VAL A 63 -2.14 -13.23 1.56
CA VAL A 63 -2.87 -12.42 0.56
C VAL A 63 -2.51 -12.92 -0.85
N MET A 64 -2.94 -14.14 -1.15
CA MET A 64 -2.64 -14.82 -2.41
C MET A 64 -3.88 -15.51 -2.97
N ALA A 65 -3.92 -15.70 -4.29
CA ALA A 65 -4.94 -16.46 -5.00
C ALA A 65 -5.01 -17.93 -4.55
N THR A 66 -3.95 -18.46 -3.93
CA THR A 66 -3.94 -19.80 -3.32
C THR A 66 -4.78 -19.88 -2.05
N ASN A 67 -5.20 -18.75 -1.49
CA ASN A 67 -6.15 -18.67 -0.39
C ASN A 67 -7.55 -18.53 -0.99
N GLU A 68 -8.45 -19.47 -0.68
CA GLU A 68 -9.84 -19.47 -1.17
C GLU A 68 -10.56 -18.14 -0.91
N LYS A 69 -10.21 -17.42 0.15
CA LYS A 69 -10.77 -16.09 0.45
C LYS A 69 -10.50 -15.07 -0.66
N TRP A 70 -9.40 -15.21 -1.39
CA TRP A 70 -8.97 -14.29 -2.46
C TRP A 70 -9.09 -14.90 -3.86
N LEU A 71 -9.75 -16.04 -3.96
CA LEU A 71 -10.18 -16.68 -5.20
C LEU A 71 -11.71 -16.72 -5.17
N GLN A 72 -12.32 -15.64 -5.65
CA GLN A 72 -13.75 -15.40 -5.44
C GLN A 72 -14.45 -14.84 -6.68
N PRO A 73 -15.75 -15.13 -6.88
CA PRO A 73 -16.55 -14.48 -7.90
C PRO A 73 -16.71 -12.97 -7.66
N LEU A 74 -16.99 -12.22 -8.72
CA LEU A 74 -17.14 -10.76 -8.67
C LEU A 74 -18.16 -10.28 -7.62
N ARG A 75 -19.31 -10.96 -7.46
CA ARG A 75 -20.30 -10.62 -6.43
C ARG A 75 -19.74 -10.66 -5.01
N VAL A 76 -18.82 -11.60 -4.74
CA VAL A 76 -18.22 -11.77 -3.41
C VAL A 76 -17.20 -10.66 -3.16
N TRP A 77 -16.41 -10.30 -4.17
CA TRP A 77 -15.51 -9.14 -4.10
C TRP A 77 -16.25 -7.84 -3.82
N LYS A 78 -17.37 -7.58 -4.52
CA LYS A 78 -18.22 -6.40 -4.24
C LYS A 78 -18.69 -6.36 -2.78
N ARG A 79 -19.09 -7.50 -2.21
CA ARG A 79 -19.49 -7.63 -0.80
C ARG A 79 -18.34 -7.41 0.18
N TYR A 80 -17.11 -7.86 -0.16
CA TYR A 80 -15.94 -7.57 0.68
C TYR A 80 -15.68 -6.08 0.77
N PHE A 81 -15.67 -5.38 -0.36
CA PHE A 81 -15.48 -3.92 -0.37
C PHE A 81 -16.59 -3.18 0.34
N ASP A 82 -17.84 -3.60 0.18
CA ASP A 82 -18.98 -3.06 0.93
C ASP A 82 -18.73 -3.17 2.44
N GLY A 83 -18.46 -4.38 2.94
CA GLY A 83 -18.17 -4.60 4.37
C GLY A 83 -16.96 -3.81 4.87
N TRP A 84 -15.88 -3.71 4.09
CA TRP A 84 -14.71 -2.92 4.48
C TRP A 84 -14.99 -1.42 4.60
N MET A 85 -15.99 -0.93 3.86
CA MET A 85 -16.39 0.48 3.86
C MET A 85 -17.49 0.80 4.87
N THR A 86 -18.35 -0.16 5.21
CA THR A 86 -19.50 0.06 6.11
C THR A 86 -19.20 -0.32 7.56
N GLU A 87 -18.38 -1.35 7.78
CA GLU A 87 -18.00 -1.87 9.10
C GLU A 87 -16.47 -1.88 9.29
N PRO A 88 -15.83 -0.71 9.46
CA PRO A 88 -14.37 -0.57 9.49
C PRO A 88 -13.78 -0.95 10.85
N GLU A 89 -13.98 -2.21 11.25
CA GLU A 89 -13.18 -2.84 12.30
C GLU A 89 -11.69 -2.90 11.90
N PRO A 90 -10.74 -3.06 12.84
CA PRO A 90 -9.31 -3.05 12.52
C PRO A 90 -8.90 -3.98 11.36
N LYS A 91 -9.53 -5.16 11.27
CA LYS A 91 -9.28 -6.13 10.19
C LYS A 91 -9.82 -5.66 8.83
N ALA A 92 -10.96 -4.96 8.81
CA ALA A 92 -11.53 -4.37 7.61
C ALA A 92 -10.65 -3.24 7.08
N LEU A 93 -10.12 -2.38 7.96
CA LEU A 93 -9.19 -1.32 7.59
C LEU A 93 -7.87 -1.87 7.04
N MET A 94 -7.32 -2.92 7.66
CA MET A 94 -6.16 -3.63 7.14
C MET A 94 -6.40 -4.19 5.72
N TYR A 95 -7.57 -4.78 5.48
CA TYR A 95 -7.91 -5.25 4.12
C TYR A 95 -8.13 -4.09 3.15
N ALA A 96 -8.73 -2.99 3.59
CA ALA A 96 -8.85 -1.80 2.76
C ALA A 96 -7.47 -1.30 2.32
N ASP A 97 -6.48 -1.27 3.21
CA ASP A 97 -5.12 -0.83 2.86
C ASP A 97 -4.44 -1.71 1.81
N ILE A 98 -4.82 -2.99 1.74
CA ILE A 98 -4.27 -3.97 0.80
C ILE A 98 -5.03 -3.93 -0.53
N PHE A 99 -6.35 -4.02 -0.48
CA PHE A 99 -7.18 -4.25 -1.66
C PHE A 99 -7.61 -2.99 -2.38
N PHE A 100 -7.58 -1.81 -1.76
CA PHE A 100 -7.69 -0.56 -2.54
C PHE A 100 -6.45 -0.29 -3.41
N ASP A 101 -5.39 -1.08 -3.23
CA ASP A 101 -4.26 -1.17 -4.13
C ASP A 101 -4.41 -2.41 -5.03
N LEU A 102 -5.49 -2.48 -5.81
CA LEU A 102 -5.73 -3.56 -6.78
C LEU A 102 -5.47 -3.12 -8.22
N ARG A 103 -4.77 -3.97 -8.97
CA ARG A 103 -4.50 -3.76 -10.40
C ARG A 103 -4.74 -5.04 -11.18
N PHE A 104 -5.45 -4.91 -12.29
CA PHE A 104 -5.56 -5.97 -13.29
C PHE A 104 -4.15 -6.38 -13.77
N SER A 105 -3.92 -7.69 -13.86
CA SER A 105 -2.66 -8.26 -14.33
C SER A 105 -2.83 -9.13 -15.56
N TYR A 106 -3.85 -9.99 -15.59
CA TYR A 106 -4.08 -10.93 -16.70
C TYR A 106 -5.53 -11.42 -16.72
N GLY A 107 -6.01 -11.85 -17.89
CA GLY A 107 -7.37 -12.37 -18.11
C GLY A 107 -8.32 -11.30 -18.64
N GLU A 108 -9.50 -11.21 -18.03
CA GLU A 108 -10.60 -10.37 -18.50
C GLU A 108 -10.70 -9.08 -17.68
N GLU A 109 -10.18 -7.98 -18.24
CA GLU A 109 -10.07 -6.68 -17.55
C GLU A 109 -11.43 -6.11 -17.12
N PHE A 110 -12.51 -6.42 -17.85
CA PHE A 110 -13.85 -5.92 -17.55
C PHE A 110 -14.33 -6.28 -16.14
N LEU A 111 -13.90 -7.42 -15.58
CA LEU A 111 -14.24 -7.83 -14.20
C LEU A 111 -13.63 -6.87 -13.17
N VAL A 112 -12.42 -6.37 -13.45
CA VAL A 112 -11.71 -5.42 -12.58
C VAL A 112 -12.31 -4.03 -12.74
N ASP A 113 -12.64 -3.64 -13.96
CA ASP A 113 -13.28 -2.35 -14.24
C ASP A 113 -14.66 -2.26 -13.59
N GLU A 114 -15.46 -3.33 -13.64
CA GLU A 114 -16.75 -3.39 -12.98
C GLU A 114 -16.62 -3.29 -11.45
N LEU A 115 -15.66 -4.02 -10.86
CA LEU A 115 -15.36 -3.90 -9.42
C LEU A 115 -14.92 -2.48 -9.06
N LYS A 116 -14.02 -1.88 -9.85
CA LYS A 116 -13.55 -0.51 -9.63
C LYS A 116 -14.67 0.51 -9.76
N GLY A 117 -15.54 0.38 -10.76
CA GLY A 117 -16.72 1.22 -10.92
C GLY A 117 -17.61 1.19 -9.68
N TRP A 118 -17.90 -0.02 -9.18
CA TRP A 118 -18.67 -0.22 -7.96
C TRP A 118 -18.02 0.44 -6.72
N VAL A 119 -16.74 0.14 -6.48
CA VAL A 119 -15.99 0.65 -5.31
C VAL A 119 -15.85 2.18 -5.35
N SER A 120 -15.62 2.75 -6.54
CA SER A 120 -15.46 4.19 -6.71
C SER A 120 -16.71 4.96 -6.31
N GLU A 121 -17.89 4.44 -6.63
CA GLU A 121 -19.15 5.10 -6.27
C GLU A 121 -19.40 5.05 -4.75
N LEU A 122 -19.14 3.91 -4.11
CA LEU A 122 -19.26 3.75 -2.66
C LEU A 122 -18.27 4.66 -1.90
N ALA A 123 -16.99 4.64 -2.28
CA ALA A 123 -15.94 5.36 -1.57
C ALA A 123 -16.13 6.88 -1.64
N ARG A 124 -16.63 7.41 -2.77
CA ARG A 124 -16.84 8.85 -2.96
C ARG A 124 -17.89 9.43 -2.02
N GLN A 125 -18.89 8.64 -1.65
CA GLN A 125 -20.01 9.07 -0.81
C GLN A 125 -19.76 8.83 0.69
N ASN A 126 -18.85 7.93 1.03
CA ASN A 126 -18.66 7.46 2.40
C ASN A 126 -17.60 8.26 3.17
N ARG A 127 -17.98 9.45 3.66
CA ARG A 127 -17.10 10.31 4.49
C ARG A 127 -16.63 9.63 5.78
N ILE A 128 -17.46 8.76 6.37
CA ILE A 128 -17.17 8.05 7.62
C ILE A 128 -16.01 7.07 7.39
N PHE A 129 -16.08 6.26 6.33
CA PHE A 129 -15.01 5.37 5.92
C PHE A 129 -13.69 6.11 5.72
N LEU A 130 -13.71 7.22 4.98
CA LEU A 130 -12.50 8.03 4.74
C LEU A 130 -11.90 8.60 6.03
N ALA A 131 -12.73 9.02 6.99
CA ALA A 131 -12.27 9.46 8.30
C ALA A 131 -11.63 8.31 9.11
N MET A 132 -12.22 7.11 9.04
CA MET A 132 -11.65 5.92 9.70
C MET A 132 -10.32 5.47 9.05
N MET A 133 -10.21 5.53 7.73
CA MET A 133 -8.94 5.34 7.01
C MET A 133 -7.90 6.38 7.44
N ALA A 134 -8.28 7.66 7.54
CA ALA A 134 -7.39 8.73 8.02
C ALA A 134 -6.89 8.46 9.44
N ARG A 135 -7.76 8.01 10.34
CA ARG A 135 -7.37 7.60 11.70
C ARG A 135 -6.44 6.38 11.68
N ASN A 136 -6.74 5.38 10.86
CA ASN A 136 -5.90 4.18 10.71
C ASN A 136 -4.50 4.53 10.19
N ALA A 137 -4.39 5.45 9.23
CA ALA A 137 -3.13 5.90 8.68
C ALA A 137 -2.20 6.54 9.73
N MET A 138 -2.73 7.01 10.86
CA MET A 138 -1.93 7.55 11.98
C MET A 138 -1.29 6.47 12.84
N THR A 139 -1.59 5.19 12.62
CA THR A 139 -0.85 4.08 13.27
C THR A 139 0.60 4.02 12.79
N PHE A 140 0.86 4.50 11.56
CA PHE A 140 2.19 4.62 10.97
C PHE A 140 2.61 6.08 10.97
N THR A 141 3.49 6.46 11.89
CA THR A 141 4.00 7.83 11.99
C THR A 141 5.45 7.92 11.53
N PRO A 142 5.84 9.02 10.87
CA PRO A 142 7.24 9.35 10.64
C PRO A 142 8.05 9.28 11.93
N PRO A 143 9.27 8.71 11.90
CA PRO A 143 10.07 8.47 13.09
C PRO A 143 10.75 9.77 13.57
N LEU A 144 9.94 10.76 13.91
CA LEU A 144 10.35 12.13 14.22
C LEU A 144 9.67 12.62 15.51
N GLY A 145 10.45 12.69 16.58
CA GLY A 145 10.01 13.11 17.91
C GLY A 145 10.04 14.62 18.10
N PHE A 146 10.08 15.03 19.37
CA PHE A 146 10.27 16.42 19.76
C PHE A 146 11.62 16.96 19.24
N PHE A 147 11.68 18.25 18.97
CA PHE A 147 12.86 18.92 18.42
C PHE A 147 13.45 18.28 17.14
N ARG A 148 12.59 17.61 16.33
CA ARG A 148 12.99 16.92 15.08
C ARG A 148 14.09 15.87 15.30
N GLN A 149 14.12 15.23 16.45
CA GLN A 149 15.00 14.08 16.69
C GLN A 149 14.40 12.80 16.14
N PHE A 150 15.26 11.88 15.70
CA PHE A 150 14.79 10.58 15.23
C PHE A 150 14.22 9.75 16.39
N VAL A 151 13.12 9.05 16.12
CA VAL A 151 12.58 8.02 17.01
C VAL A 151 13.03 6.68 16.45
N LEU A 152 13.90 5.98 17.18
CA LEU A 152 14.49 4.72 16.74
C LEU A 152 13.75 3.53 17.35
N GLU A 153 13.86 2.39 16.68
CA GLU A 153 13.41 1.10 17.20
C GLU A 153 14.10 0.82 18.55
N ARG A 154 13.30 0.49 19.57
CA ARG A 154 13.76 0.45 20.97
C ARG A 154 14.34 -0.89 21.40
N GLY A 155 14.12 -1.97 20.64
CA GLY A 155 14.56 -3.31 21.00
C GLY A 155 14.50 -4.30 19.85
N GLY A 156 14.89 -5.55 20.13
CA GLY A 156 14.99 -6.61 19.14
C GLY A 156 16.22 -6.49 18.24
N GLU A 157 16.24 -7.29 17.18
CA GLU A 157 17.32 -7.36 16.18
C GLU A 157 17.60 -6.00 15.50
N HIS A 158 16.59 -5.13 15.43
CA HIS A 158 16.65 -3.86 14.72
C HIS A 158 16.80 -2.63 15.63
N LYS A 159 17.30 -2.80 16.86
CA LYS A 159 17.50 -1.70 17.82
C LYS A 159 18.36 -0.56 17.21
N GLU A 160 18.02 0.69 17.54
CA GLU A 160 18.72 1.91 17.09
C GLU A 160 18.63 2.20 15.58
N THR A 161 17.66 1.61 14.90
CA THR A 161 17.41 1.83 13.47
C THR A 161 16.12 2.60 13.20
N LEU A 162 15.98 3.06 11.96
CA LEU A 162 14.77 3.64 11.38
C LEU A 162 14.12 2.63 10.44
N ASN A 163 12.85 2.27 10.67
CA ASN A 163 12.09 1.48 9.70
C ASN A 163 11.55 2.37 8.56
N LEU A 164 12.32 2.50 7.48
CA LEU A 164 11.98 3.42 6.39
C LEU A 164 10.77 2.98 5.58
N LYS A 165 10.43 1.69 5.56
CA LYS A 165 9.20 1.20 4.92
C LYS A 165 7.99 1.59 5.75
N LEU A 166 7.92 1.10 6.99
CA LEU A 166 6.74 1.21 7.84
C LEU A 166 6.46 2.64 8.29
N ASN A 167 7.51 3.38 8.66
CA ASN A 167 7.38 4.73 9.20
C ASN A 167 7.71 5.82 8.19
N GLY A 168 8.24 5.50 7.02
CA GLY A 168 8.58 6.48 5.98
C GLY A 168 7.66 6.42 4.77
N VAL A 169 7.67 5.28 4.07
CA VAL A 169 6.95 5.07 2.80
C VAL A 169 5.45 4.91 3.03
N ILE A 170 5.05 4.00 3.92
CA ILE A 170 3.63 3.67 4.15
C ILE A 170 2.79 4.92 4.50
N PRO A 171 3.22 5.84 5.38
CA PRO A 171 2.45 7.06 5.66
C PRO A 171 2.14 7.90 4.41
N ILE A 172 3.07 7.96 3.44
CA ILE A 172 2.84 8.68 2.17
C ILE A 172 1.88 7.93 1.26
N VAL A 173 2.00 6.60 1.21
CA VAL A 173 1.07 5.72 0.46
C VAL A 173 -0.36 5.90 0.99
N GLU A 174 -0.53 5.93 2.31
CA GLU A 174 -1.83 6.15 2.97
C GLU A 174 -2.41 7.52 2.65
N LEU A 175 -1.63 8.59 2.81
CA LEU A 175 -2.02 9.96 2.45
C LEU A 175 -2.50 10.02 1.00
N ALA A 176 -1.72 9.46 0.08
CA ALA A 176 -2.04 9.46 -1.34
C ALA A 176 -3.31 8.64 -1.62
N ARG A 177 -3.48 7.47 -0.99
CA ARG A 177 -4.67 6.63 -1.13
C ARG A 177 -5.92 7.39 -0.70
N ILE A 178 -5.92 7.94 0.51
CA ILE A 178 -7.08 8.62 1.08
C ILE A 178 -7.48 9.83 0.23
N HIS A 179 -6.52 10.65 -0.21
CA HIS A 179 -6.80 11.77 -1.10
C HIS A 179 -7.34 11.33 -2.47
N SER A 180 -6.83 10.21 -3.02
CA SER A 180 -7.33 9.63 -4.28
C SER A 180 -8.76 9.13 -4.13
N LEU A 181 -9.06 8.38 -3.06
CA LEU A 181 -10.39 7.86 -2.76
C LEU A 181 -11.40 8.99 -2.50
N ALA A 182 -11.00 10.00 -1.74
CA ALA A 182 -11.83 11.20 -1.53
C ALA A 182 -12.13 11.96 -2.82
N SER A 183 -11.35 11.73 -3.89
CA SER A 183 -11.55 12.28 -5.24
C SER A 183 -12.35 11.34 -6.16
N GLY A 184 -12.73 10.15 -5.69
CA GLY A 184 -13.35 9.10 -6.51
C GLY A 184 -12.40 8.50 -7.55
N GLU A 185 -11.08 8.55 -7.33
CA GLU A 185 -10.10 7.96 -8.24
C GLU A 185 -9.50 6.68 -7.63
N LEU A 186 -9.58 5.56 -8.34
CA LEU A 186 -8.97 4.27 -7.97
C LEU A 186 -7.62 4.03 -8.66
N ARG A 187 -6.85 5.11 -8.82
CA ARG A 187 -5.42 4.99 -9.17
C ARG A 187 -4.72 4.26 -8.03
N VAL A 188 -3.69 3.48 -8.34
CA VAL A 188 -2.95 2.72 -7.31
C VAL A 188 -1.55 3.27 -7.04
N ASN A 189 -0.80 3.66 -8.07
CA ASN A 189 0.54 4.23 -7.88
C ASN A 189 0.48 5.54 -7.06
N THR A 190 1.30 5.62 -6.02
CA THR A 190 1.34 6.69 -5.02
C THR A 190 1.60 8.06 -5.64
N ARG A 191 2.61 8.18 -6.53
CA ARG A 191 2.88 9.44 -7.23
C ARG A 191 1.72 9.85 -8.13
N ARG A 192 1.11 8.90 -8.85
CA ARG A 192 -0.06 9.17 -9.69
C ARG A 192 -1.28 9.61 -8.87
N ARG A 193 -1.46 9.06 -7.66
CA ARG A 193 -2.50 9.47 -6.70
C ARG A 193 -2.30 10.90 -6.21
N LEU A 194 -1.09 11.26 -5.77
CA LEU A 194 -0.75 12.62 -5.33
C LEU A 194 -1.03 13.65 -6.43
N ARG A 195 -0.57 13.39 -7.66
CA ARG A 195 -0.85 14.25 -8.83
C ARG A 195 -2.33 14.30 -9.20
N GLY A 196 -3.05 13.20 -9.03
CA GLY A 196 -4.52 13.15 -9.22
C GLY A 196 -5.24 14.06 -8.23
N ALA A 197 -4.97 13.89 -6.94
CA ALA A 197 -5.52 14.69 -5.86
C ALA A 197 -5.23 16.19 -6.03
N ALA A 198 -4.00 16.54 -6.44
CA ALA A 198 -3.62 17.92 -6.70
C ALA A 198 -4.38 18.55 -7.88
N ARG A 199 -4.58 17.79 -8.98
CA ARG A 199 -5.37 18.25 -10.13
C ARG A 199 -6.84 18.45 -9.78
N ARG A 200 -7.38 17.67 -8.84
CA ARG A 200 -8.76 17.76 -8.34
C ARG A 200 -8.95 18.76 -7.20
N GLY A 201 -7.89 19.47 -6.79
CA GLY A 201 -7.94 20.46 -5.71
C GLY A 201 -8.12 19.87 -4.30
N ARG A 202 -7.95 18.55 -4.11
CA ARG A 202 -8.03 17.89 -2.80
C ARG A 202 -6.72 17.93 -2.00
N LEU A 203 -5.63 18.26 -2.67
CA LEU A 203 -4.31 18.45 -2.08
C LEU A 203 -3.66 19.67 -2.74
N ASN A 204 -2.97 20.51 -1.99
CA ASN A 204 -2.23 21.63 -2.57
C ASN A 204 -1.14 21.08 -3.51
N ARG A 205 -0.89 21.75 -4.64
CA ARG A 205 0.13 21.30 -5.61
C ARG A 205 1.53 21.24 -5.01
N ASN A 206 1.89 22.19 -4.15
CA ASN A 206 3.18 22.22 -3.47
C ASN A 206 3.27 21.11 -2.41
N ASP A 207 2.17 20.81 -1.70
CA ASP A 207 2.13 19.70 -0.74
C ASP A 207 2.27 18.35 -1.47
N ALA A 208 1.58 18.16 -2.59
CA ALA A 208 1.71 16.98 -3.43
C ALA A 208 3.15 16.79 -3.92
N LYS A 209 3.77 17.86 -4.41
CA LYS A 209 5.18 17.84 -4.85
C LYS A 209 6.13 17.52 -3.69
N SER A 210 5.91 18.14 -2.53
CA SER A 210 6.71 17.89 -1.34
C SER A 210 6.60 16.43 -0.86
N LEU A 211 5.41 15.83 -0.95
CA LEU A 211 5.21 14.40 -0.64
C LEU A 211 5.86 13.49 -1.68
N GLU A 212 5.84 13.85 -2.97
CA GLU A 212 6.58 13.12 -4.01
C GLU A 212 8.10 13.15 -3.76
N ASP A 213 8.65 14.32 -3.42
CA ASP A 213 10.07 14.49 -3.12
C ASP A 213 10.48 13.77 -1.83
N ALA A 214 9.61 13.81 -0.79
CA ALA A 214 9.81 13.04 0.43
C ALA A 214 9.82 11.53 0.17
N LEU A 215 8.88 11.03 -0.64
CA LEU A 215 8.83 9.62 -1.03
C LEU A 215 10.12 9.21 -1.77
N GLU A 216 10.54 10.01 -2.75
CA GLU A 216 11.76 9.75 -3.51
C GLU A 216 13.01 9.69 -2.62
N LEU A 217 13.15 10.63 -1.68
CA LEU A 217 14.29 10.64 -0.76
C LEU A 217 14.28 9.42 0.18
N ILE A 218 13.13 9.08 0.74
CA ILE A 218 12.99 7.95 1.67
C ILE A 218 13.27 6.64 0.93
N ASP A 219 12.66 6.42 -0.24
CA ASP A 219 12.88 5.22 -1.04
C ASP A 219 14.33 5.13 -1.53
N SER A 220 14.94 6.24 -1.96
CA SER A 220 16.35 6.23 -2.37
C SER A 220 17.27 5.85 -1.22
N THR A 221 17.02 6.37 -0.01
CA THR A 221 17.79 6.01 1.19
C THR A 221 17.63 4.52 1.50
N ARG A 222 16.40 4.01 1.42
CA ARG A 222 16.05 2.61 1.65
C ARG A 222 16.66 1.67 0.61
N LEU A 223 16.58 2.00 -0.67
CA LEU A 223 17.15 1.22 -1.77
C LEU A 223 18.67 1.18 -1.72
N ASN A 224 19.32 2.31 -1.40
CA ASN A 224 20.77 2.35 -1.21
C ASN A 224 21.21 1.48 -0.03
N HIS A 225 20.43 1.44 1.05
CA HIS A 225 20.67 0.52 2.17
C HIS A 225 20.58 -0.94 1.71
N GLN A 226 19.49 -1.33 1.05
CA GLN A 226 19.31 -2.69 0.54
C GLN A 226 20.41 -3.08 -0.46
N ALA A 227 20.84 -2.17 -1.32
CA ALA A 227 21.92 -2.40 -2.27
C ALA A 227 23.27 -2.63 -1.57
N ARG A 228 23.56 -1.94 -0.47
CA ARG A 228 24.76 -2.20 0.35
C ARG A 228 24.71 -3.60 0.97
N GLN A 229 23.57 -3.98 1.54
CA GLN A 229 23.37 -5.31 2.13
C GLN A 229 23.59 -6.42 1.10
N LEU A 230 22.96 -6.29 -0.08
CA LEU A 230 23.17 -7.25 -1.18
C LEU A 230 24.64 -7.38 -1.59
N ARG A 231 25.36 -6.26 -1.72
CA ARG A 231 26.79 -6.28 -2.06
C ARG A 231 27.65 -6.92 -0.97
N ALA A 232 27.21 -6.88 0.28
CA ALA A 232 27.85 -7.53 1.42
C ALA A 232 27.42 -9.00 1.60
N GLY A 233 26.51 -9.53 0.77
CA GLY A 233 25.95 -10.88 0.92
C GLY A 233 24.94 -11.00 2.06
N GLU A 234 24.42 -9.88 2.58
CA GLU A 234 23.44 -9.83 3.65
C GLU A 234 22.00 -9.87 3.11
N GLN A 235 21.06 -10.30 3.95
CA GLN A 235 19.63 -10.27 3.62
C GLN A 235 19.10 -8.82 3.66
N PRO A 236 18.48 -8.31 2.59
CA PRO A 236 17.96 -6.95 2.57
C PRO A 236 16.83 -6.72 3.59
N ASP A 237 16.87 -5.58 4.27
CA ASP A 237 15.82 -5.16 5.19
C ASP A 237 15.36 -3.70 4.93
N ASN A 238 14.62 -3.12 5.88
CA ASN A 238 14.15 -1.74 5.80
C ASN A 238 14.66 -0.86 6.97
N TYR A 239 15.61 -1.37 7.75
CA TYR A 239 16.04 -0.86 9.05
C TYR A 239 17.38 -0.16 8.91
N VAL A 240 17.34 1.17 8.76
CA VAL A 240 18.54 1.98 8.52
C VAL A 240 19.05 2.58 9.82
N HIS A 241 20.27 2.25 10.23
CA HIS A 241 20.92 2.94 11.34
C HIS A 241 21.28 4.38 10.93
N PRO A 242 20.83 5.44 11.66
CA PRO A 242 21.14 6.83 11.30
C PRO A 242 22.63 7.16 11.20
N LYS A 243 23.50 6.46 11.96
CA LYS A 243 24.95 6.66 11.92
C LYS A 243 25.57 6.20 10.59
N SER A 244 24.88 5.34 9.83
CA SER A 244 25.30 4.92 8.49
C SER A 244 25.06 5.97 7.40
N LEU A 245 24.40 7.08 7.76
CA LEU A 245 24.09 8.21 6.88
C LEU A 245 24.97 9.41 7.23
N SER A 246 25.32 10.23 6.24
CA SER A 246 26.02 11.50 6.48
C SER A 246 25.14 12.49 7.26
N PRO A 247 25.72 13.49 7.96
CA PRO A 247 24.92 14.52 8.64
C PRO A 247 23.89 15.19 7.71
N LEU A 248 24.30 15.57 6.50
CA LEU A 248 23.41 16.17 5.50
C LEU A 248 22.26 15.25 5.11
N ALA A 249 22.55 13.96 4.87
CA ALA A 249 21.52 12.98 4.53
C ALA A 249 20.51 12.79 5.68
N ARG A 250 20.98 12.80 6.94
CA ARG A 250 20.09 12.76 8.10
C ARG A 250 19.18 13.98 8.17
N ASP A 251 19.69 15.17 7.90
CA ASP A 251 18.90 16.40 7.95
C ASP A 251 17.85 16.46 6.83
N HIS A 252 18.21 16.04 5.62
CA HIS A 252 17.24 15.88 4.54
C HIS A 252 16.16 14.84 4.89
N LEU A 253 16.53 13.71 5.48
CA LEU A 253 15.57 12.68 5.87
C LEU A 253 14.62 13.19 6.98
N LYS A 254 15.13 13.93 7.96
CA LYS A 254 14.30 14.62 8.97
C LYS A 254 13.34 15.62 8.34
N ALA A 255 13.80 16.38 7.34
CA ALA A 255 12.95 17.34 6.62
C ALA A 255 11.81 16.62 5.87
N ALA A 256 12.12 15.51 5.17
CA ALA A 256 11.11 14.68 4.52
C ALA A 256 10.08 14.12 5.52
N PHE A 257 10.52 13.57 6.65
CA PHE A 257 9.59 13.14 7.72
C PHE A 257 8.74 14.29 8.28
N GLY A 258 9.31 15.51 8.32
CA GLY A 258 8.58 16.72 8.68
C GLY A 258 7.41 17.00 7.72
N VAL A 259 7.65 16.92 6.41
CA VAL A 259 6.60 17.07 5.38
C VAL A 259 5.49 16.06 5.60
N VAL A 260 5.83 14.78 5.75
CA VAL A 260 4.85 13.70 5.95
C VAL A 260 4.00 13.95 7.19
N ARG A 261 4.63 14.32 8.32
CA ARG A 261 3.92 14.62 9.57
C ARG A 261 2.97 15.81 9.43
N THR A 262 3.39 16.87 8.75
CA THR A 262 2.53 18.02 8.47
C THR A 262 1.34 17.63 7.59
N SER A 263 1.55 16.81 6.56
CA SER A 263 0.46 16.32 5.71
C SER A 263 -0.51 15.40 6.46
N GLN A 264 -0.01 14.54 7.36
CA GLN A 264 -0.86 13.73 8.26
C GLN A 264 -1.75 14.62 9.14
N GLN A 265 -1.19 15.67 9.75
CA GLN A 265 -1.98 16.61 10.54
C GLN A 265 -3.04 17.34 9.69
N ALA A 266 -2.66 17.79 8.50
CA ALA A 266 -3.60 18.45 7.58
C ALA A 266 -4.75 17.52 7.16
N LEU A 267 -4.45 16.23 6.92
CA LEU A 267 -5.46 15.22 6.62
C LEU A 267 -6.43 15.05 7.80
N MET A 268 -5.92 14.90 9.03
CA MET A 268 -6.74 14.77 10.23
C MET A 268 -7.66 15.97 10.44
N ASN A 269 -7.12 17.19 10.27
CA ASN A 269 -7.91 18.43 10.33
C ASN A 269 -9.05 18.42 9.28
N SER A 270 -8.78 17.95 8.06
CA SER A 270 -9.79 17.94 6.98
C SER A 270 -10.99 17.02 7.24
N PHE A 271 -10.83 16.04 8.13
CA PHE A 271 -11.89 15.14 8.59
C PHE A 271 -12.42 15.49 10.00
N GLY A 272 -11.93 16.55 10.64
CA GLY A 272 -12.35 16.94 11.98
C GLY A 272 -11.91 15.97 13.07
N LEU A 273 -10.75 15.34 12.91
CA LEU A 273 -10.21 14.32 13.83
C LEU A 273 -9.05 14.81 14.70
N ALA A 274 -8.71 16.10 14.59
CA ALA A 274 -7.57 16.73 15.25
C ALA A 274 -7.92 17.37 16.60
#